data_AF-A0A9E0XPJ3-F1
#
_entry.id   AF-A0A9E0XPJ3-F1
#
_cell.length_a   1.000
_cell.length_b   1.000
_cell.length_c   1.000
_cell.angle_alpha   90.00
_cell.angle_beta   90.00
_cell.angle_gamma   90.00
#
_symmetry.space_group_name_H-M   'P 1'
#
loop_
_entity.id
_entity.type
_entity.pdbx_description
1 polymer ?
#
loop_
_entity_poly.entity_id
_entity_poly.type
_entity_poly.pdbx_seq_one_letter_code
_entity_poly.pdbx_strand_id
1 'polypeptide(L)'
;ISNISEEGIGCIISDFIHETKDFAEGRLVSLILLTPSKNTLSLNIEIRWLSELSSASQTKHIGAKIINPSVMYKRFFNASQSLNASPPAQKF
;
A
#
# COMPACT_ATOMS: atom_id res chain seq x y z
N ILE A 1 -4.42 -2.77 3.13
CA ILE A 1 -3.50 -2.63 1.97
C ILE A 1 -4.08 -3.51 0.88
N SER A 2 -4.37 -2.95 -0.29
CA SER A 2 -4.95 -3.68 -1.42
C SER A 2 -3.89 -4.16 -2.42
N ASN A 3 -2.80 -3.41 -2.57
CA ASN A 3 -1.69 -3.77 -3.47
C ASN A 3 -0.37 -3.10 -3.03
N ILE A 4 0.76 -3.67 -3.42
CA ILE A 4 2.12 -3.09 -3.26
C ILE A 4 2.93 -3.30 -4.54
N SER A 5 3.74 -2.31 -4.90
CA SER A 5 4.73 -2.38 -5.97
C SER A 5 6.08 -1.83 -5.47
N GLU A 6 7.15 -1.93 -6.26
CA GLU A 6 8.46 -1.42 -5.83
C GLU A 6 8.44 0.08 -5.46
N GLU A 7 7.58 0.86 -6.12
CA GLU A 7 7.52 2.31 -5.99
C GLU A 7 6.18 2.83 -5.41
N GLY A 8 5.26 1.94 -5.06
CA GLY A 8 3.88 2.35 -4.77
C GLY A 8 3.14 1.43 -3.81
N ILE A 9 2.09 1.99 -3.21
CA ILE A 9 1.18 1.27 -2.34
C ILE A 9 -0.27 1.66 -2.64
N GLY A 10 -1.11 0.63 -2.70
CA GLY A 10 -2.56 0.73 -2.77
C GLY A 10 -3.18 0.48 -1.40
N CYS A 11 -4.02 1.40 -0.94
CA CYS A 11 -4.71 1.32 0.35
C CYS A 11 -6.22 1.42 0.15
N ILE A 12 -6.97 0.71 1.00
CA ILE A 12 -8.41 0.91 1.16
C ILE A 12 -8.59 1.68 2.45
N ILE A 13 -9.31 2.80 2.38
CA ILE A 13 -9.71 3.57 3.56
C ILE A 13 -11.24 3.56 3.68
N SER A 14 -11.72 3.62 4.92
CA SER A 14 -13.13 3.90 5.20
C SER A 14 -13.33 5.41 5.27
N ASP A 15 -14.45 5.88 4.74
CA ASP A 15 -14.92 7.26 4.81
C ASP A 15 -15.44 7.69 6.20
N PHE A 16 -15.40 6.81 7.22
CA PHE A 16 -15.45 7.27 8.61
C PHE A 16 -14.35 8.30 8.87
N ILE A 17 -13.24 8.26 8.12
CA ILE A 17 -12.28 9.35 8.06
C ILE A 17 -12.91 10.50 7.25
N HIS A 18 -13.61 11.39 7.96
CA HIS A 18 -14.51 12.42 7.42
C HIS A 18 -13.82 13.50 6.56
N GLU A 19 -12.49 13.55 6.51
CA GLU A 19 -11.76 14.56 5.72
C GLU A 19 -10.98 13.92 4.57
N THR A 20 -11.67 13.66 3.46
CA THR A 20 -11.07 13.23 2.18
C THR A 20 -9.98 14.18 1.66
N LYS A 21 -9.96 15.43 2.14
CA LYS A 21 -8.94 16.45 1.82
C LYS A 21 -7.54 16.08 2.30
N ASP A 22 -7.43 15.25 3.34
CA ASP A 22 -6.14 14.77 3.85
C ASP A 22 -5.48 13.78 2.87
N PHE A 23 -6.29 13.19 1.99
CA PHE A 23 -5.86 12.26 0.94
C PHE A 23 -6.08 12.83 -0.46
N ALA A 24 -6.04 14.16 -0.61
CA ALA A 24 -6.05 14.78 -1.93
C ALA A 24 -4.76 14.43 -2.71
N GLU A 25 -4.86 14.40 -4.04
CA GLU A 25 -3.69 14.19 -4.91
C GLU A 25 -2.59 15.22 -4.63
N GLY A 26 -1.33 14.77 -4.66
CA GLY A 26 -0.14 15.56 -4.36
C GLY A 26 0.15 15.72 -2.85
N ARG A 27 -0.74 15.27 -1.96
CA ARG A 27 -0.48 15.33 -0.51
C ARG A 27 0.64 14.37 -0.12
N LEU A 28 1.55 14.85 0.73
CA LEU A 28 2.56 14.04 1.38
C LEU A 28 2.04 13.54 2.73
N VAL A 29 2.12 12.24 2.95
CA VAL A 29 1.62 11.56 4.16
C VAL A 29 2.69 10.62 4.69
N SER A 30 2.87 10.62 6.01
CA SER A 30 3.68 9.61 6.71
C SER A 30 2.82 8.39 6.99
N LEU A 31 3.08 7.28 6.29
CA LEU A 31 2.39 6.01 6.47
C LEU A 31 3.21 5.09 7.37
N ILE A 32 2.59 4.59 8.43
CA ILE A 32 3.16 3.56 9.30
C ILE A 32 2.57 2.21 8.89
N LEU A 33 3.41 1.35 8.35
CA LEU A 33 3.05 0.03 7.84
C LEU A 33 3.45 -1.06 8.85
N LEU A 34 2.48 -1.79 9.39
CA LEU A 34 2.75 -3.02 10.14
C LEU A 34 2.86 -4.21 9.17
N THR A 35 4.03 -4.84 9.13
CA THR A 35 4.30 -6.00 8.27
C THR A 35 3.84 -7.31 8.94
N PRO A 36 3.64 -8.41 8.17
CA PRO A 36 3.27 -9.71 8.73
C PRO A 36 4.28 -10.26 9.75
N SER A 37 5.56 -9.89 9.63
CA SER A 37 6.60 -10.25 10.61
C SER A 37 6.56 -9.41 11.89
N LYS A 38 5.48 -8.63 12.09
CA LYS A 38 5.28 -7.71 13.23
C LYS A 38 6.31 -6.58 13.31
N ASN A 39 7.03 -6.30 12.23
CA ASN A 39 7.90 -5.14 12.12
C ASN A 39 7.12 -3.94 11.59
N THR A 40 7.50 -2.74 12.05
CA THR A 40 6.92 -1.49 11.58
C THR A 40 7.84 -0.82 10.56
N LEU A 41 7.28 -0.41 9.43
CA LEU A 41 7.95 0.37 8.39
C LEU A 41 7.32 1.76 8.30
N SER A 42 8.12 2.80 8.51
CA SER A 42 7.70 4.18 8.25
C SER A 42 8.00 4.53 6.80
N LEU A 43 6.98 4.95 6.06
CA LEU A 43 7.06 5.31 4.65
C LEU A 43 6.58 6.76 4.48
N ASN A 44 7.33 7.55 3.73
CA ASN A 44 6.82 8.81 3.21
C ASN A 44 6.15 8.52 1.87
N ILE A 45 4.89 8.90 1.72
CA ILE A 45 4.13 8.64 0.50
C ILE A 45 3.53 9.93 -0.05
N GLU A 46 3.39 9.99 -1.37
CA GLU A 46 2.64 11.03 -2.08
C GLU A 46 1.37 10.40 -2.64
N ILE A 47 0.21 10.97 -2.31
CA ILE A 47 -1.06 10.52 -2.85
C ILE A 47 -1.12 10.86 -4.33
N ARG A 48 -1.39 9.88 -5.19
CA ARG A 48 -1.44 10.05 -6.65
C ARG A 48 -2.86 9.99 -7.20
N TRP A 49 -3.74 9.23 -6.57
CA TRP A 49 -5.15 9.22 -6.93
C TRP A 49 -6.01 8.67 -5.80
N LEU A 50 -7.28 9.08 -5.80
CA LEU A 50 -8.33 8.60 -4.93
C LEU A 50 -9.50 8.14 -5.83
N SER A 51 -9.98 6.91 -5.64
CA SER A 51 -11.16 6.39 -6.33
C SER A 51 -12.19 5.92 -5.30
N GLU A 52 -13.45 6.20 -5.55
CA GLU A 52 -14.54 5.61 -4.77
C GLU A 52 -14.75 4.17 -5.23
N LEU A 53 -14.88 3.24 -4.28
CA LEU A 53 -15.10 1.82 -4.60
C LEU A 53 -16.58 1.53 -4.83
N SER A 54 -17.41 2.04 -3.92
CA SER A 54 -18.85 2.10 -4.09
C SER A 54 -19.44 3.14 -3.16
N SER A 55 -20.49 3.82 -3.62
CA SER A 55 -21.23 4.79 -2.80
C SER A 55 -21.99 4.12 -1.65
N ALA A 56 -22.25 2.81 -1.75
CA ALA A 56 -22.96 2.04 -0.73
C ALA A 56 -22.03 1.54 0.40
N SER A 57 -20.80 1.15 0.05
CA SER A 57 -19.83 0.57 1.00
C SER A 57 -18.97 1.60 1.68
N GLN A 58 -19.05 2.88 1.28
CA GLN A 58 -18.41 3.93 2.05
C GLN A 58 -16.87 3.72 2.13
N THR A 59 -16.31 3.11 1.08
CA THR A 59 -14.88 2.78 0.99
C THR A 59 -14.23 3.48 -0.20
N LYS A 60 -12.99 3.94 0.00
CA LYS A 60 -12.19 4.60 -1.03
C LYS A 60 -10.87 3.88 -1.21
N HIS A 61 -10.43 3.78 -2.45
CA HIS A 61 -9.08 3.34 -2.80
C HIS A 61 -8.17 4.54 -2.97
N ILE A 62 -6.99 4.43 -2.37
CA ILE A 62 -5.90 5.37 -2.52
C ILE A 62 -4.77 4.66 -3.25
N GLY A 63 -4.29 5.27 -4.33
CA GLY A 63 -3.00 4.95 -4.89
C GLY A 63 -1.97 6.00 -4.46
N ALA A 64 -0.86 5.55 -3.89
CA ALA A 64 0.21 6.43 -3.45
C ALA A 64 1.58 5.98 -3.97
N LYS A 65 2.43 6.95 -4.29
CA LYS A 65 3.83 6.74 -4.63
C LYS A 65 4.67 6.80 -3.36
N ILE A 66 5.61 5.88 -3.20
CA ILE A 66 6.55 5.90 -2.08
C ILE A 66 7.70 6.83 -2.42
N ILE A 67 7.93 7.83 -1.57
CA ILE A 67 9.02 8.78 -1.71
C ILE A 67 10.27 8.16 -1.09
N ASN A 68 11.33 8.01 -1.90
CA ASN A 68 12.61 7.45 -1.50
C ASN A 68 12.45 6.09 -0.78
N PRO A 69 11.99 5.04 -1.48
CA PRO A 69 11.73 3.74 -0.87
C PRO A 69 12.97 3.19 -0.17
N SER A 70 12.85 2.94 1.12
CA SER A 70 13.96 2.47 1.94
C SER A 70 14.41 1.07 1.53
N VAL A 71 15.66 0.72 1.83
CA VAL A 71 16.18 -0.64 1.62
C VAL A 71 15.31 -1.67 2.34
N MET A 72 14.77 -1.32 3.52
CA MET A 72 13.87 -2.18 4.28
C MET A 72 12.54 -2.41 3.56
N TYR A 73 11.97 -1.36 2.95
CA TYR A 73 10.78 -1.51 2.13
C TYR A 73 11.03 -2.39 0.91
N LYS A 74 12.12 -2.16 0.17
CA LYS A 74 12.47 -2.99 -1.00
C LYS A 74 12.64 -4.47 -0.64
N ARG A 75 13.28 -4.75 0.50
CA ARG A 75 13.39 -6.13 1.03
C ARG A 75 12.03 -6.73 1.35
N PHE A 76 11.15 -5.96 2.00
CA PHE A 76 9.78 -6.39 2.28
C PHE A 76 9.00 -6.69 1.00
N PHE A 77 9.06 -5.81 0.00
CA PHE A 77 8.42 -6.01 -1.30
C PHE A 77 8.92 -7.29 -1.97
N ASN A 78 10.23 -7.51 -2.05
CA ASN A 78 10.81 -8.71 -2.67
C ASN A 78 10.38 -10.00 -1.94
N ALA A 79 10.35 -9.96 -0.60
CA ALA A 79 9.86 -11.09 0.19
C ALA A 79 8.37 -11.38 -0.07
N SER A 80 7.55 -10.33 -0.23
CA SER A 80 6.12 -10.48 -0.54
C SER A 80 5.86 -11.11 -1.92
N GLN A 81 6.75 -10.91 -2.90
CA GLN A 81 6.67 -11.56 -4.20
C GLN A 81 7.04 -13.05 -4.12
N SER A 82 8.04 -13.40 -3.30
CA SER A 82 8.48 -14.79 -3.14
C SER A 82 7.45 -15.70 -2.48
N LEU A 83 6.59 -15.15 -1.61
CA LEU A 83 5.51 -15.88 -0.96
C LEU A 83 4.37 -16.26 -1.93
N ASN A 84 4.26 -15.56 -3.06
CA ASN A 84 3.24 -15.81 -4.10
C ASN A 84 3.79 -16.65 -5.27
N ALA A 85 5.07 -17.01 -5.27
CA ALA A 85 5.63 -17.92 -6.26
C ALA A 85 5.20 -19.36 -5.93
N SER A 86 4.37 -19.97 -6.78
CA SER A 86 4.05 -21.40 -6.66
C SER A 86 5.33 -22.23 -6.72
N PRO A 87 5.47 -23.31 -5.92
CA PRO A 87 6.63 -24.18 -6.00
C PRO A 87 6.73 -24.77 -7.42
N PRO A 88 7.95 -25.01 -7.94
CA PRO A 88 8.12 -25.66 -9.23
C PRO A 88 7.37 -27.00 -9.19
N ALA A 89 6.51 -27.23 -10.19
CA ALA A 89 5.79 -28.48 -10.31
C ALA A 89 6.78 -29.65 -10.27
N GLN A 90 6.71 -30.46 -9.21
CA GLN A 90 7.42 -31.73 -9.15
C GLN A 90 6.90 -32.60 -10.29
N LYS A 91 7.73 -32.83 -11.31
CA LYS A 91 7.49 -33.88 -12.29
C LYS A 91 7.76 -35.21 -11.59
N PHE A 92 6.69 -35.99 -11.39
CA PHE A 92 6.76 -37.42 -11.07
C PHE A 92 7.06 -38.22 -12.34
#